data_AF-A0A523GBY8-F1
#
_entry.id   AF-A0A523GBY8-F1
#
_cell.length_a   1.000
_cell.length_b   1.000
_cell.length_c   1.000
_cell.angle_alpha   90.00
_cell.angle_beta   90.00
_cell.angle_gamma   90.00
#
_symmetry.space_group_name_H-M   'P 1'
#
loop_
_entity.id
_entity.type
_entity.pdbx_description
1 polymer ?
#
loop_
_entity_poly.entity_id
_entity_poly.type
_entity_poly.pdbx_seq_one_letter_code
_entity_poly.pdbx_strand_id
1 'polypeptide(L)'
;MNILIKGSLLVCIILWSTTSYGQSTVSGEVTDMKCYLANGASGPDHAKCAKACAKAGQPIGLLTANGDLYLLAIGEDKSQFETLKELAGENVEVSGKVSEKNGMNLLVVGTAKKSGS
;
A
#
# COMPACT_ATOMS: atom_id res chain seq x y z
N MET A 1 -0.68 -29.57 -50.13
CA MET A 1 0.18 -30.76 -49.95
C MET A 1 0.96 -30.56 -48.66
N ASN A 2 0.78 -31.46 -47.71
CA ASN A 2 1.28 -31.38 -46.33
C ASN A 2 2.82 -31.42 -46.28
N ILE A 3 3.44 -30.52 -45.49
CA ILE A 3 4.76 -30.73 -44.88
C ILE A 3 4.63 -30.22 -43.43
N LEU A 4 4.18 -31.06 -42.49
CA LEU A 4 5.00 -31.94 -41.64
C LEU A 4 6.02 -31.18 -40.78
N ILE A 5 5.55 -30.82 -39.59
CA ILE A 5 6.27 -30.25 -38.44
C ILE A 5 7.21 -31.33 -37.89
N LYS A 6 8.52 -31.15 -38.05
CA LYS A 6 9.54 -31.89 -37.29
C LYS A 6 10.69 -30.94 -36.96
N GLY A 7 10.62 -30.32 -35.79
CA GLY A 7 11.67 -29.45 -35.29
C GLY A 7 11.41 -29.13 -33.83
N SER A 8 12.05 -29.89 -32.95
CA SER A 8 12.11 -29.66 -31.51
C SER A 8 12.67 -28.26 -31.25
N LEU A 9 11.80 -27.29 -31.01
CA LEU A 9 12.19 -25.99 -30.49
C LEU A 9 11.58 -25.87 -29.10
N LEU A 10 12.41 -26.13 -28.11
CA LEU A 10 12.14 -25.86 -26.71
C LEU A 10 12.02 -24.33 -26.56
N VAL A 11 10.83 -23.80 -26.84
CA VAL A 11 10.52 -22.40 -26.55
C VAL A 11 10.36 -22.31 -25.04
N CYS A 12 11.44 -21.94 -24.34
CA CYS A 12 11.33 -21.35 -23.02
C CYS A 12 10.49 -20.09 -23.19
N ILE A 13 9.18 -20.21 -23.00
CA ILE A 13 8.29 -19.09 -22.76
C ILE A 13 8.81 -18.49 -21.47
N ILE A 14 9.65 -17.47 -21.60
CA ILE A 14 10.05 -16.60 -20.51
C ILE A 14 8.74 -15.94 -20.09
N LEU A 15 8.09 -16.54 -19.08
CA LEU A 15 6.98 -15.95 -18.36
C LEU A 15 7.57 -14.75 -17.62
N TRP A 16 7.75 -13.64 -18.34
CA TRP A 16 7.86 -12.34 -17.71
C TRP A 16 6.50 -12.09 -17.07
N SER A 17 6.36 -12.52 -15.82
CA SER A 17 5.30 -12.06 -14.94
C SER A 17 5.43 -10.54 -14.92
N THR A 18 4.58 -9.86 -15.70
CA THR A 18 4.38 -8.44 -15.55
C THR A 18 3.75 -8.27 -14.18
N THR A 19 4.57 -7.89 -13.19
CA THR A 19 4.05 -7.44 -11.89
C THR A 19 3.23 -6.19 -12.18
N SER A 20 1.94 -6.39 -12.39
CA SER A 20 0.97 -5.31 -12.57
C SER A 20 0.87 -4.58 -11.24
N TYR A 21 1.34 -3.33 -11.21
CA TYR A 21 0.97 -2.39 -10.16
C TYR A 21 -0.51 -2.04 -10.36
N GLY A 22 -1.38 -2.71 -9.61
CA GLY A 22 -2.82 -2.49 -9.72
C GLY A 22 -3.18 -1.12 -9.16
N GLN A 23 -3.81 -0.25 -9.95
CA GLN A 23 -4.40 0.97 -9.42
C GLN A 23 -5.61 0.59 -8.56
N SER A 24 -5.66 1.07 -7.32
CA SER A 24 -6.75 0.75 -6.39
C SER A 24 -7.02 1.90 -5.44
N THR A 25 -8.23 1.92 -4.90
CA THR A 25 -8.64 2.82 -3.82
C THR A 25 -8.85 1.98 -2.57
N VAL A 26 -8.15 2.29 -1.50
CA VAL A 26 -8.19 1.54 -0.24
C VAL A 26 -8.60 2.49 0.88
N SER A 27 -9.54 2.05 1.71
CA SER A 27 -10.00 2.78 2.88
C SER A 27 -9.47 2.14 4.16
N GLY A 28 -9.07 2.97 5.12
CA GLY A 28 -8.58 2.49 6.41
C GLY A 28 -8.02 3.61 7.28
N GLU A 29 -7.53 3.22 8.45
CA GLU A 29 -6.85 4.10 9.39
C GLU A 29 -5.39 4.30 8.98
N VAL A 30 -4.92 5.54 8.96
CA VAL A 30 -3.48 5.81 8.85
C VAL A 30 -2.81 5.54 10.20
N THR A 31 -1.97 4.52 10.31
CA THR A 31 -1.36 4.11 11.58
C THR A 31 0.18 4.20 11.56
N ASP A 32 0.80 4.29 12.74
CA ASP A 32 2.24 4.08 12.90
C ASP A 32 2.55 2.58 12.84
N MET A 33 3.39 2.16 11.88
CA MET A 33 3.62 0.74 11.63
C MET A 33 4.35 0.05 12.79
N LYS A 34 5.25 0.77 13.48
CA LYS A 34 6.01 0.20 14.60
C LYS A 34 5.06 -0.18 15.74
N CYS A 35 4.22 0.74 16.18
CA CYS A 35 3.27 0.53 17.27
C CYS A 35 2.25 -0.54 16.89
N TYR A 36 1.64 -0.44 15.71
CA TYR A 36 0.64 -1.43 15.28
C TYR A 36 1.23 -2.84 15.20
N LEU A 37 2.41 -3.02 14.58
CA LEU A 37 3.02 -4.35 14.45
C LEU A 37 3.56 -4.90 15.79
N ALA A 38 4.01 -4.04 16.70
CA ALA A 38 4.56 -4.48 17.99
C ALA A 38 3.48 -4.86 19.01
N ASN A 39 2.36 -4.14 19.04
CA ASN A 39 1.35 -4.29 20.10
C ASN A 39 -0.10 -4.08 19.66
N GLY A 40 -0.37 -3.89 18.36
CA GLY A 40 -1.71 -3.72 17.83
C GLY A 40 -2.33 -2.34 18.07
N ALA A 41 -1.54 -1.32 18.46
CA ALA A 41 -2.09 0.01 18.71
C ALA A 41 -2.70 0.63 17.43
N SER A 42 -3.97 1.02 17.55
CA SER A 42 -4.77 1.67 16.52
C SER A 42 -5.91 2.45 17.17
N GLY A 43 -6.66 3.20 16.37
CA GLY A 43 -7.85 3.92 16.77
C GLY A 43 -7.60 5.24 17.51
N PRO A 44 -8.67 5.85 18.06
CA PRO A 44 -8.64 7.20 18.61
C PRO A 44 -7.62 7.40 19.74
N ASP A 45 -7.41 6.38 20.57
CA ASP A 45 -6.47 6.42 21.69
C ASP A 45 -5.01 6.45 21.21
N HIS A 46 -4.74 5.89 20.02
CA HIS A 46 -3.41 5.88 19.41
C HIS A 46 -3.14 7.10 18.52
N ALA A 47 -4.17 7.84 18.09
CA ALA A 47 -4.06 8.89 17.07
C ALA A 47 -3.00 9.96 17.36
N LYS A 48 -2.93 10.46 18.61
CA LYS A 48 -1.92 11.46 19.00
C LYS A 48 -0.49 10.92 18.90
N CYS A 49 -0.29 9.66 19.30
CA CYS A 49 1.00 8.99 19.23
C CYS A 49 1.39 8.72 17.77
N ALA A 50 0.45 8.15 16.98
CA ALA A 50 0.63 7.88 15.56
C ALA A 50 1.06 9.15 14.79
N LYS A 51 0.38 10.28 15.04
CA LYS A 51 0.71 11.57 14.42
C LYS A 51 2.08 12.10 14.81
N ALA A 52 2.46 11.98 16.08
CA ALA A 52 3.80 12.38 16.51
C ALA A 52 4.89 11.53 15.84
N CYS A 53 4.69 10.21 15.77
CA CYS A 53 5.63 9.27 15.15
C CYS A 53 5.74 9.48 13.63
N ALA A 54 4.62 9.70 12.94
CA ALA A 54 4.59 10.01 11.51
C ALA A 54 5.38 11.29 11.19
N LYS A 55 5.21 12.35 12.00
CA LYS A 55 5.98 13.61 11.86
C LYS A 55 7.47 13.43 12.15
N ALA A 56 7.82 12.48 13.01
CA ALA A 56 9.20 12.10 13.29
C ALA A 56 9.82 11.20 12.20
N GLY A 57 9.07 10.85 11.15
CA GLY A 57 9.55 10.04 10.02
C GLY A 57 9.43 8.54 10.21
N GLN A 58 8.65 8.07 11.19
CA GLN A 58 8.33 6.64 11.26
C GLN A 58 7.51 6.19 10.05
N PRO A 59 7.68 4.94 9.60
CA PRO A 59 6.84 4.38 8.55
C PRO A 59 5.36 4.41 8.98
N ILE A 60 4.52 4.94 8.10
CA ILE A 60 3.07 4.91 8.26
C ILE A 60 2.46 3.83 7.38
N GLY A 61 1.39 3.22 7.88
CA GLY A 61 0.61 2.24 7.16
C GLY A 61 -0.85 2.64 7.04
N LEU A 62 -1.59 1.90 6.23
CA LEU A 62 -3.05 1.98 6.13
C LEU A 62 -3.64 0.66 6.62
N LEU A 63 -4.34 0.70 7.75
CA LEU A 63 -5.02 -0.44 8.35
C LEU A 63 -6.48 -0.46 7.91
N THR A 64 -6.87 -1.46 7.10
CA THR A 64 -8.25 -1.60 6.64
C THR A 64 -9.15 -2.17 7.73
N ALA A 65 -10.46 -1.98 7.59
CA ALA A 65 -11.44 -2.57 8.51
C ALA A 65 -11.41 -4.11 8.53
N ASN A 66 -10.89 -4.75 7.48
CA ASN A 66 -10.74 -6.20 7.40
C ASN A 66 -9.42 -6.71 7.99
N GLY A 67 -8.56 -5.81 8.50
CA GLY A 67 -7.28 -6.15 9.10
C GLY A 67 -6.09 -6.19 8.13
N ASP A 68 -6.30 -5.86 6.85
CA ASP A 68 -5.19 -5.75 5.90
C ASP A 68 -4.35 -4.51 6.24
N LEU A 69 -3.03 -4.67 6.16
CA LEU A 69 -2.08 -3.59 6.44
C LEU A 69 -1.25 -3.29 5.20
N TYR A 70 -1.31 -2.04 4.74
CA TYR A 70 -0.50 -1.54 3.63
C TYR A 70 0.61 -0.66 4.16
N LEU A 71 1.86 -0.91 3.75
CA LEU A 71 2.92 0.08 3.87
C LEU A 71 2.63 1.20 2.87
N LEU A 72 2.55 2.44 3.36
CA LEU A 72 2.36 3.60 2.50
C LEU A 72 3.73 4.07 2.00
N ALA A 73 3.86 4.20 0.69
CA ALA A 73 5.04 4.77 0.05
C ALA A 73 4.72 6.12 -0.59
N ILE A 74 5.71 7.02 -0.56
CA ILE A 74 5.64 8.33 -1.21
C ILE A 74 5.49 8.11 -2.72
N GLY A 75 4.45 8.71 -3.32
CA GLY A 75 4.26 8.73 -4.76
C GLY A 75 4.82 9.98 -5.43
N GLU A 76 4.33 10.26 -6.64
CA GLU A 76 4.78 11.41 -7.44
C GLU A 76 4.42 12.74 -6.77
N ASP A 77 3.18 12.87 -6.29
CA ASP A 77 2.76 14.01 -5.47
C ASP A 77 3.07 13.75 -3.98
N LYS A 78 4.20 14.30 -3.54
CA LYS A 78 4.65 14.20 -2.14
C LYS A 78 3.67 14.83 -1.15
N SER A 79 2.88 15.81 -1.57
CA SER A 79 1.95 16.51 -0.67
C SER A 79 0.84 15.60 -0.15
N GLN A 80 0.46 14.58 -0.93
CA GLN A 80 -0.52 13.57 -0.52
C GLN A 80 0.02 12.73 0.63
N PHE A 81 1.30 12.35 0.57
CA PHE A 81 1.95 11.60 1.65
C PHE A 81 2.11 12.46 2.91
N GLU A 82 2.47 13.74 2.78
CA GLU A 82 2.51 14.66 3.94
C GLU A 82 1.12 14.86 4.57
N THR A 83 0.07 14.92 3.75
CA THR A 83 -1.32 14.96 4.23
C THR A 83 -1.66 13.73 5.08
N LEU A 84 -1.23 12.54 4.66
CA LEU A 84 -1.44 11.31 5.44
C LEU A 84 -0.75 11.36 6.80
N LYS A 85 0.46 11.95 6.92
CA LYS A 85 1.11 12.14 8.23
C LYS A 85 0.28 13.03 9.16
N GLU A 86 -0.39 14.05 8.61
CA GLU A 86 -1.30 14.90 9.37
C GLU A 86 -2.61 14.20 9.75
N LEU A 87 -3.00 13.18 8.99
CA LEU A 87 -4.19 12.36 9.20
C LEU A 87 -3.89 11.04 9.93
N ALA A 88 -2.69 10.87 10.50
CA ALA A 88 -2.38 9.69 11.31
C ALA A 88 -3.35 9.56 12.51
N GLY A 89 -3.93 8.37 12.67
CA GLY A 89 -5.02 8.04 13.59
C GLY A 89 -6.42 8.26 13.03
N GLU A 90 -6.56 8.80 11.83
CA GLU A 90 -7.84 9.05 11.17
C GLU A 90 -8.11 8.02 10.08
N ASN A 91 -9.39 7.80 9.78
CA ASN A 91 -9.82 7.03 8.63
C ASN A 91 -9.74 7.87 7.35
N VAL A 92 -9.12 7.32 6.32
CA VAL A 92 -8.88 7.95 5.03
C VAL A 92 -9.24 7.01 3.88
N GLU A 93 -9.36 7.58 2.69
CA GLU A 93 -9.41 6.87 1.41
C GLU A 93 -8.17 7.26 0.61
N VAL A 94 -7.35 6.25 0.26
CA VAL A 94 -6.11 6.44 -0.49
C VAL A 94 -6.22 5.73 -1.82
N SER A 95 -6.11 6.49 -2.91
CA SER A 95 -5.96 5.92 -4.25
C SER A 95 -4.48 5.84 -4.61
N GLY A 96 -4.07 4.74 -5.24
CA GLY A 96 -2.67 4.56 -5.58
C GLY A 96 -2.38 3.25 -6.28
N LYS A 97 -1.08 3.03 -6.53
CA LYS A 97 -0.58 1.76 -7.07
C LYS A 97 -0.34 0.79 -5.94
N VAL A 98 -1.01 -0.35 -6.00
CA VAL A 98 -0.88 -1.44 -5.04
C VAL A 98 -0.01 -2.55 -5.62
N SER A 99 0.86 -3.10 -4.79
CA SER A 99 1.63 -4.31 -5.08
C SER A 99 1.78 -5.15 -3.83
N GLU A 100 1.83 -6.47 -4.00
CA GLU A 100 2.09 -7.41 -2.93
C GLU A 100 3.42 -8.12 -3.21
N LYS A 101 4.22 -8.32 -2.15
CA LYS A 101 5.41 -9.17 -2.20
C LYS A 101 5.66 -9.84 -0.86
N ASN A 102 5.71 -11.18 -0.85
CA ASN A 102 5.97 -12.00 0.33
C ASN A 102 5.00 -11.71 1.51
N GLY A 103 3.73 -11.48 1.21
CA GLY A 103 2.69 -11.13 2.18
C GLY A 103 2.67 -9.67 2.61
N MET A 104 3.57 -8.82 2.10
CA MET A 104 3.55 -7.39 2.38
C MET A 104 2.81 -6.63 1.29
N ASN A 105 1.81 -5.87 1.68
CA ASN A 105 1.11 -4.96 0.78
C ASN A 105 1.80 -3.60 0.79
N LEU A 106 2.14 -3.09 -0.39
CA LEU A 106 2.63 -1.74 -0.61
C LEU A 106 1.54 -0.94 -1.32
N LEU A 107 1.29 0.29 -0.86
CA LEU A 107 0.47 1.25 -1.57
C LEU A 107 1.29 2.51 -1.82
N VAL A 108 1.64 2.76 -3.08
CA VAL A 108 2.27 4.01 -3.51
C VAL A 108 1.19 5.06 -3.63
N VAL A 109 1.26 6.08 -2.78
CA VAL A 109 0.21 7.09 -2.60
C VAL A 109 0.05 7.93 -3.86
N GLY A 110 -1.13 7.89 -4.48
CA GLY A 110 -1.52 8.75 -5.59
C GLY A 110 -2.36 9.94 -5.12
N THR A 111 -3.46 9.69 -4.41
CA THR A 111 -4.29 10.71 -3.77
C THR A 111 -4.75 10.24 -2.40
N ALA A 112 -4.97 11.16 -1.47
CA ALA A 112 -5.44 10.88 -0.13
C ALA A 112 -6.51 11.90 0.29
N LYS A 113 -7.62 11.41 0.86
CA LYS A 113 -8.66 12.25 1.47
C LYS A 113 -9.14 11.63 2.78
N LYS A 114 -9.54 12.45 3.74
CA LYS A 114 -10.18 11.97 4.96
C LYS A 114 -11.55 11.37 4.62
N SER A 115 -11.87 10.20 5.18
CA SER A 115 -13.13 9.51 4.90
C SER A 115 -14.31 10.37 5.37
N GLY A 116 -15.30 10.56 4.49
CA GLY A 116 -16.48 11.39 4.76
C GLY A 116 -16.27 12.90 4.62
N SER A 117 -15.22 13.33 3.93
CA SER A 117 -14.92 14.75 3.62
C SER A 117 -15.31 15.14 2.20
#